data_AF-A0A948ATT7-F1
#
_entry.id   AF-A0A948ATT7-F1
#
_cell.length_a   1.000
_cell.length_b   1.000
_cell.length_c   1.000
_cell.angle_alpha   90.00
_cell.angle_beta   90.00
_cell.angle_gamma   90.00
#
_symmetry.space_group_name_H-M   'P 1'
#
loop_
_entity.id
_entity.type
_entity.pdbx_description
1 polymer ?
#
loop_
_entity_poly.entity_id
_entity_poly.type
_entity_poly.pdbx_seq_one_letter_code
_entity_poly.pdbx_strand_id
1 'polypeptide(L)'
;MTSDLSNKSSDKSSDDWAAEVAADQEDFQVRCPNSRVAQELYDDLVATGNAVNCPSVLRRGNLLVITAIRSEFDRIFDVLDRRCRDLLGKVA
;
A
#
# COMPACT_ATOMS: atom_id res chain seq x y z
N MET A 1 -10.58 57.60 -20.01
CA MET A 1 -9.78 56.75 -19.11
C MET A 1 -10.75 56.09 -18.15
N THR A 2 -11.08 54.82 -18.39
CA THR A 2 -11.90 53.99 -17.50
C THR A 2 -11.27 52.60 -17.49
N SER A 3 -11.00 52.13 -16.28
CA SER A 3 -10.23 50.94 -15.95
C SER A 3 -10.98 49.66 -16.28
N ASP A 4 -10.32 48.70 -16.93
CA ASP A 4 -10.72 47.30 -16.88
C ASP A 4 -9.55 46.46 -16.36
N LEU A 5 -9.64 46.17 -15.06
CA LEU A 5 -8.91 45.10 -14.40
C LEU A 5 -9.64 43.80 -14.72
N SER A 6 -9.13 43.04 -15.70
CA SER A 6 -9.58 41.66 -15.91
C SER A 6 -8.66 40.69 -15.17
N ASN A 7 -9.32 39.97 -14.28
CA ASN A 7 -8.78 39.12 -13.24
C ASN A 7 -7.91 37.95 -13.76
N LYS A 8 -6.88 37.65 -12.97
CA LYS A 8 -6.04 36.46 -13.03
C LYS A 8 -6.90 35.20 -12.81
N SER A 9 -6.75 34.18 -13.66
CA SER A 9 -7.09 32.79 -13.34
C SER A 9 -6.02 31.90 -13.97
N SER A 10 -4.95 31.67 -13.23
CA SER A 10 -4.69 30.42 -12.49
C SER A 10 -4.19 29.34 -13.44
N ASP A 11 -2.86 29.19 -13.43
CA ASP A 11 -2.10 28.08 -13.94
C ASP A 11 -2.82 26.76 -13.69
N LYS A 12 -3.18 26.04 -14.75
CA LYS A 12 -3.48 24.61 -14.62
C LYS A 12 -2.14 23.88 -14.58
N SER A 13 -1.55 23.85 -13.40
CA SER A 13 -0.62 22.81 -12.98
C SER A 13 -1.41 21.51 -12.92
N SER A 14 -1.47 20.78 -14.03
CA SER A 14 -1.78 19.35 -13.99
C SER A 14 -0.47 18.63 -14.19
N ASP A 15 0.26 18.46 -13.09
CA ASP A 15 1.22 17.38 -12.97
C ASP A 15 0.42 16.08 -13.18
N ASP A 16 0.30 15.65 -14.44
CA ASP A 16 -0.27 14.36 -14.82
C ASP A 16 0.68 13.26 -14.35
N TRP A 17 0.69 13.00 -13.03
CA TRP A 17 1.22 11.77 -12.46
C TRP A 17 0.23 10.65 -12.78
N ALA A 18 0.22 10.21 -14.03
CA ALA A 18 -0.30 8.90 -14.35
C ALA A 18 0.68 7.89 -13.77
N ALA A 19 0.39 7.36 -12.58
CA ALA A 19 1.01 6.13 -12.14
C ALA A 19 0.60 5.05 -13.14
N GLU A 20 1.49 4.69 -14.06
CA GLU A 20 1.31 3.53 -14.92
C GLU A 20 1.31 2.29 -14.01
N VAL A 21 0.12 1.88 -13.59
CA VAL A 21 -0.09 0.59 -12.92
C VAL A 21 0.38 -0.46 -13.92
N ALA A 22 1.45 -1.19 -13.57
CA ALA A 22 1.99 -2.20 -14.47
C ALA A 22 0.91 -3.26 -14.75
N ALA A 23 0.85 -3.73 -16.00
CA ALA A 23 -0.22 -4.62 -16.47
C ALA A 23 -0.30 -5.97 -15.73
N ASP A 24 0.74 -6.31 -14.96
CA ASP A 24 0.90 -7.54 -14.18
C ASP A 24 0.70 -7.34 -12.67
N GLN A 25 0.23 -6.17 -12.23
CA GLN A 25 -0.14 -5.95 -10.83
C GLN A 25 -1.50 -6.59 -10.53
N GLU A 26 -1.54 -7.38 -9.46
CA GLU A 26 -2.72 -8.10 -8.97
C GLU A 26 -2.97 -7.79 -7.49
N ASP A 27 -4.24 -7.91 -7.07
CA ASP A 27 -4.63 -7.82 -5.65
C ASP A 27 -4.57 -9.20 -4.99
N PHE A 28 -3.62 -9.36 -4.06
CA PHE A 28 -3.46 -10.55 -3.25
C PHE A 28 -4.09 -10.40 -1.88
N GLN A 29 -4.82 -11.42 -1.44
CA GLN A 29 -5.51 -11.42 -0.16
C GLN A 29 -4.80 -12.32 0.86
N VAL A 30 -4.34 -11.74 1.96
CA VAL A 30 -3.69 -12.45 3.07
C VAL A 30 -4.57 -12.40 4.31
N ARG A 31 -5.13 -13.54 4.69
CA ARG A 31 -5.94 -13.66 5.91
C ARG A 31 -5.04 -13.92 7.11
N CYS A 32 -5.05 -13.00 8.06
CA CYS A 32 -4.29 -13.09 9.30
C CYS A 32 -5.09 -13.83 10.38
N PRO A 33 -4.41 -14.45 11.37
CA PRO A 33 -5.05 -15.19 12.46
C PRO A 33 -6.01 -14.35 13.30
N ASN A 34 -5.69 -13.08 13.53
CA ASN A 34 -6.53 -12.14 14.26
C ASN A 34 -6.22 -10.69 13.85
N SER A 35 -7.08 -9.76 14.28
CA SER A 35 -6.96 -8.33 13.93
C SER A 35 -5.71 -7.66 14.48
N ARG A 36 -5.16 -8.14 15.60
CA ARG A 36 -3.91 -7.59 16.18
C ARG A 36 -2.72 -7.95 15.29
N VAL A 37 -2.59 -9.22 14.91
CA VAL A 37 -1.54 -9.67 13.99
C VAL A 37 -1.66 -8.92 12.65
N ALA A 38 -2.87 -8.75 12.12
CA ALA A 38 -3.08 -7.99 10.89
C ALA A 38 -2.64 -6.53 11.01
N GLN A 39 -2.86 -5.89 12.16
CA GLN A 39 -2.42 -4.51 12.40
C GLN A 39 -0.89 -4.43 12.45
N GLU A 40 -0.23 -5.32 13.22
CA GLU A 40 1.22 -5.31 13.33
C GLU A 40 1.92 -5.61 11.99
N LEU A 41 1.39 -6.56 11.19
CA LEU A 41 1.91 -6.85 9.85
C LEU A 41 1.69 -5.69 8.87
N TYR A 42 0.55 -5.00 8.96
CA TYR A 42 0.29 -3.79 8.17
C TYR A 42 1.27 -2.67 8.53
N ASP A 43 1.45 -2.42 9.83
CA ASP A 43 2.36 -1.38 10.31
C ASP A 43 3.81 -1.70 9.91
N ASP A 44 4.23 -2.96 9.99
CA ASP A 44 5.55 -3.41 9.52
C ASP A 44 5.71 -3.15 8.01
N LEU A 45 4.73 -3.55 7.17
CA LEU A 45 4.76 -3.30 5.71
C LEU A 45 4.84 -1.82 5.35
N VAL A 46 4.04 -0.98 6.03
CA VAL A 46 4.04 0.47 5.82
C VAL A 46 5.36 1.09 6.30
N ALA A 47 5.88 0.65 7.45
CA ALA A 47 7.12 1.15 8.03
C ALA A 47 8.37 0.73 7.26
N THR A 48 8.36 -0.47 6.64
CA THR A 48 9.42 -0.88 5.70
C THR A 48 9.42 -0.03 4.43
N GLY A 49 8.41 0.84 4.25
CA GLY A 49 8.39 1.93 3.30
C GLY A 49 8.54 1.47 1.87
N ASN A 50 7.49 0.88 1.26
CA ASN A 50 7.45 0.55 -0.17
C ASN A 50 8.66 -0.26 -0.70
N ALA A 51 9.51 -0.84 0.17
CA ALA A 51 10.76 -1.49 -0.21
C ALA A 51 10.56 -2.84 -0.92
N VAL A 52 9.34 -3.34 -0.87
CA VAL A 52 8.84 -4.42 -1.69
C VAL A 52 7.84 -3.75 -2.61
N ASN A 53 7.91 -4.00 -3.93
CA ASN A 53 7.09 -3.34 -4.93
C ASN A 53 5.58 -3.62 -4.74
N CYS A 54 5.02 -3.00 -3.70
CA CYS A 54 3.64 -3.04 -3.24
C CYS A 54 3.03 -1.68 -3.57
N PRO A 55 2.49 -1.49 -4.77
CA PRO A 55 1.70 -0.31 -5.13
C PRO A 55 0.69 0.11 -4.05
N SER A 56 0.06 -0.87 -3.39
CA SER A 56 -0.89 -0.59 -2.32
C SER A 56 -0.97 -1.71 -1.28
N VAL A 57 -1.24 -1.32 -0.04
CA VAL A 57 -1.60 -2.23 1.06
C VAL A 57 -2.81 -1.67 1.78
N LEU A 58 -3.84 -2.49 1.96
CA LEU A 58 -5.06 -2.15 2.68
C LEU A 58 -5.38 -3.20 3.75
N ARG A 59 -5.78 -2.76 4.94
CA ARG A 59 -6.26 -3.65 6.00
C ARG A 59 -7.78 -3.56 6.17
N ARG A 60 -8.44 -4.71 6.32
CA ARG A 60 -9.87 -4.85 6.65
C ARG A 60 -10.05 -5.90 7.74
N GLY A 61 -10.09 -5.47 9.01
CA GLY A 61 -10.15 -6.41 10.14
C GLY A 61 -8.89 -7.28 10.22
N ASN A 62 -9.04 -8.59 10.07
CA ASN A 62 -7.93 -9.53 9.99
C ASN A 62 -7.49 -9.86 8.54
N LEU A 63 -7.97 -9.13 7.53
CA LEU A 63 -7.57 -9.29 6.14
C LEU A 63 -6.60 -8.19 5.72
N LEU A 64 -5.54 -8.57 5.00
CA LEU A 64 -4.69 -7.67 4.24
C LEU A 64 -4.96 -7.87 2.74
N VAL A 65 -5.09 -6.78 2.01
CA VAL A 65 -5.14 -6.75 0.55
C VAL A 65 -3.87 -6.05 0.08
N ILE A 66 -3.05 -6.73 -0.71
CA ILE A 66 -1.73 -6.27 -1.16
C ILE A 66 -1.77 -6.26 -2.68
N THR A 67 -1.67 -5.08 -3.28
CA THR A 67 -1.50 -4.94 -4.73
C THR A 67 -0.01 -5.04 -5.04
N ALA A 68 0.39 -6.02 -5.85
CA ALA A 68 1.80 -6.24 -6.23
C ALA A 68 1.90 -7.04 -7.54
N ILE A 69 3.11 -7.11 -8.11
CA ILE A 69 3.41 -8.11 -9.15
C ILE A 69 3.58 -9.47 -8.47
N ARG A 70 3.16 -10.56 -9.12
CA ARG A 70 3.18 -11.92 -8.54
C ARG A 70 4.52 -12.32 -7.93
N SER A 71 5.64 -12.11 -8.65
CA SER A 71 6.97 -12.46 -8.16
C SER A 71 7.39 -11.68 -6.91
N GLU A 72 6.89 -10.46 -6.77
CA GLU A 72 7.15 -9.62 -5.60
C GLU A 72 6.26 -10.06 -4.44
N PHE A 73 4.99 -10.39 -4.72
CA PHE A 73 4.08 -10.94 -3.71
C PHE A 73 4.64 -12.20 -3.04
N ASP A 74 5.22 -13.13 -3.79
CA ASP A 74 5.78 -14.35 -3.20
C ASP A 74 6.89 -14.02 -2.18
N ARG A 75 7.74 -13.02 -2.47
CA ARG A 75 8.79 -12.54 -1.55
C ARG A 75 8.20 -11.84 -0.32
N ILE A 76 7.16 -11.02 -0.52
CA ILE A 76 6.44 -10.33 0.55
C ILE A 76 5.81 -11.37 1.49
N PHE A 77 5.14 -12.36 0.92
CA PHE A 77 4.41 -13.37 1.65
C PHE A 77 5.34 -14.19 2.56
N ASP A 78 6.54 -14.55 2.10
CA ASP A 78 7.54 -15.25 2.92
C ASP A 78 7.95 -14.44 4.17
N VAL A 79 8.12 -13.12 4.02
CA VAL A 79 8.43 -12.22 5.14
C VAL A 79 7.25 -12.12 6.10
N LEU A 80 6.04 -11.93 5.56
CA LEU A 80 4.81 -11.84 6.35
C LEU A 80 4.53 -13.12 7.12
N ASP A 81 4.73 -14.30 6.51
CA ASP A 81 4.48 -15.59 7.12
C ASP A 81 5.45 -15.85 8.29
N ARG A 82 6.73 -15.53 8.14
CA ARG A 82 7.71 -15.58 9.25
C ARG A 82 7.32 -14.63 10.37
N ARG A 83 7.01 -13.37 10.03
CA ARG A 83 6.64 -12.37 11.02
C ARG A 83 5.34 -12.74 11.76
N CYS A 84 4.36 -13.27 11.04
CA CYS A 84 3.11 -13.79 11.61
C CYS A 84 3.40 -14.88 12.65
N ARG A 85 4.26 -15.86 12.31
CA ARG A 85 4.67 -16.91 13.26
C ARG A 85 5.37 -16.35 14.49
N ASP A 86 6.27 -15.39 14.34
CA ASP A 86 6.95 -14.75 15.48
C ASP A 86 5.96 -14.03 16.40
N LEU A 87 4.98 -13.33 15.83
CA LEU A 87 3.95 -12.63 16.59
C LEU A 87 3.05 -13.60 17.34
N LEU A 88 2.71 -14.74 16.76
CA LEU A 88 1.95 -15.80 17.44
C LEU A 88 2.77 -16.52 18.51
N GLY A 89 4.07 -16.77 18.26
CA GLY A 89 4.97 -17.40 19.22
C GLY A 89 5.26 -16.56 20.46
N LYS A 90 5.17 -15.22 20.34
CA LYS A 90 5.24 -14.29 21.47
C LYS A 90 3.97 -14.22 22.31
N VAL A 91 2.90 -14.91 21.91
CA VAL A 91 1.60 -14.95 22.61
C VAL A 91 1.45 -16.23 23.45
N ALA A 92 2.50 -17.07 23.53
CA ALA A 92 2.57 -18.24 24.41
C ALA A 92 3.23 -17.91 25.76
#